data_AF-A0A7Z0UZT1-F1
#
_entry.id   AF-A0A7Z0UZT1-F1
#
_cell.length_a   1.000
_cell.length_b   1.000
_cell.length_c   1.000
_cell.angle_alpha   90.00
_cell.angle_beta   90.00
_cell.angle_gamma   90.00
#
_symmetry.space_group_name_H-M   'P 1'
#
loop_
_entity.id
_entity.type
_entity.pdbx_description
1 polymer ?
#
loop_
_entity_poly.entity_id
_entity_poly.type
_entity_poly.pdbx_seq_one_letter_code
_entity_poly.pdbx_strand_id
1 'polypeptide(L)' 'MVENKTTGYNLLNLGVDYNNVYKNMDYMLSLRANNLLDEQIYVHNSFLPFVLQMGRNVTLGLTTKF' A
#
# COMPACT_ATOMS: atom_id res chain seq x y z
N MET A 1 -4.48 5.40 33.92
CA MET A 1 -5.08 5.76 32.62
C MET A 1 -5.36 4.45 31.90
N VAL A 2 -6.58 4.23 31.39
CA VAL A 2 -6.95 2.99 30.70
C VAL A 2 -6.69 3.19 29.21
N GLU A 3 -6.00 2.24 28.59
CA GLU A 3 -5.76 2.19 27.15
C GLU A 3 -7.08 1.96 26.42
N ASN A 4 -7.42 2.84 25.47
CA ASN A 4 -8.65 2.72 24.70
C ASN A 4 -8.43 1.72 23.55
N LYS A 5 -9.17 0.61 23.55
CA LYS A 5 -9.04 -0.44 22.54
C LYS A 5 -9.39 0.09 21.14
N THR A 6 -8.45 0.01 20.20
CA THR A 6 -8.69 0.27 18.77
C THR A 6 -9.24 -1.00 18.09
N THR A 7 -10.20 -0.85 17.18
CA THR A 7 -10.78 -1.96 16.42
C THR A 7 -9.76 -2.54 15.45
N GLY A 8 -9.66 -3.87 15.38
CA GLY A 8 -8.84 -4.56 14.39
C GLY A 8 -9.45 -4.49 12.99
N TYR A 9 -8.62 -4.57 11.95
CA TYR A 9 -9.03 -4.47 10.55
C TYR A 9 -8.28 -5.50 9.70
N ASN A 10 -8.79 -5.78 8.49
CA ASN A 10 -8.15 -6.69 7.53
C ASN A 10 -7.66 -5.92 6.30
N LEU A 11 -6.39 -6.09 5.92
CA LEU A 11 -5.86 -5.45 4.71
C LEU A 11 -5.57 -6.47 3.63
N LEU A 12 -6.28 -6.33 2.50
CA LEU A 12 -5.99 -7.03 1.27
C LEU A 12 -5.25 -6.09 0.31
N ASN A 13 -4.04 -6.48 -0.08
CA ASN A 13 -3.20 -5.76 -1.03
C ASN A 13 -2.87 -6.69 -2.21
N LEU A 14 -2.87 -6.15 -3.42
CA LEU A 14 -2.49 -6.86 -4.64
C LEU A 14 -1.37 -6.12 -5.37
N GLY A 15 -0.49 -6.89 -6.02
CA GLY A 15 0.60 -6.37 -6.83
C GLY A 15 0.80 -7.20 -8.08
N VAL A 16 1.05 -6.53 -9.20
CA VAL A 16 1.44 -7.14 -10.46
C VAL A 16 2.69 -6.42 -10.97
N ASP A 17 3.68 -7.19 -11.38
CA ASP A 17 4.91 -6.68 -11.98
C ASP A 17 5.10 -7.28 -13.38
N TYR A 18 5.43 -6.43 -14.34
CA TYR A 18 5.79 -6.81 -15.70
C TYR A 18 7.21 -6.36 -15.99
N ASN A 19 8.12 -7.32 -16.13
CA ASN A 19 9.53 -7.09 -16.42
C ASN A 19 9.82 -7.40 -17.88
N ASN A 20 10.53 -6.51 -18.57
CA ASN A 20 10.95 -6.75 -19.95
C ASN A 20 12.22 -5.95 -20.28
N VAL A 21 12.88 -6.30 -21.38
CA VAL A 21 14.10 -5.65 -21.86
C VAL A 21 13.81 -5.02 -23.21
N TYR A 22 14.12 -3.73 -23.33
CA TYR A 22 14.00 -3.01 -24.60
C TYR A 22 15.33 -2.35 -24.95
N LYS A 23 15.95 -2.77 -26.06
CA LYS A 23 17.22 -2.21 -26.57
C LYS A 23 18.31 -2.09 -25.49
N ASN A 24 18.58 -3.20 -24.79
CA ASN A 24 19.55 -3.28 -23.68
C ASN A 24 19.20 -2.46 -22.43
N MET A 25 17.99 -1.92 -22.32
CA MET A 25 17.46 -1.30 -21.10
C MET A 25 16.43 -2.23 -20.46
N ASP A 26 16.68 -2.63 -19.22
CA ASP A 26 15.68 -3.34 -18.42
C ASP A 26 14.63 -2.35 -17.92
N TYR A 27 13.35 -2.72 -18.04
CA TYR A 27 12.26 -1.95 -17.45
C TYR A 27 11.25 -2.85 -16.75
N MET A 28 10.68 -2.32 -15.66
CA MET A 28 9.64 -2.95 -14.88
C MET A 28 8.46 -2.01 -14.74
N LEU A 29 7.29 -2.46 -15.18
CA LEU A 29 6.00 -1.83 -14.90
C LEU A 29 5.39 -2.50 -13.67
N SER A 30 5.03 -1.71 -12.68
CA SER A 30 4.47 -2.19 -11.41
C SER A 30 3.08 -1.59 -11.21
N LEU A 31 2.08 -2.43 -11.01
CA LEU A 31 0.77 -2.05 -10.51
C LEU A 31 0.65 -2.53 -9.07
N ARG A 32 0.22 -1.64 -8.17
CA ARG A 32 -0.06 -1.95 -6.76
C ARG A 32 -1.46 -1.44 -6.44
N ALA A 33 -2.26 -2.26 -5.78
CA ALA A 33 -3.55 -1.86 -5.25
C ALA A 33 -3.59 -2.23 -3.76
N ASN A 34 -3.65 -1.22 -2.91
CA ASN A 34 -3.58 -1.39 -1.46
C ASN A 34 -4.95 -1.10 -0.83
N ASN A 35 -5.22 -1.78 0.28
CA ASN A 35 -6.48 -1.68 1.03
C ASN A 35 -7.71 -1.87 0.12
N LEU A 36 -7.76 -3.00 -0.60
CA LEU A 36 -8.85 -3.30 -1.53
C LEU A 36 -10.22 -3.41 -0.86
N LEU A 37 -10.24 -3.73 0.44
CA LEU A 37 -11.45 -3.81 1.26
C LEU A 37 -11.94 -2.42 1.75
N ASP A 38 -11.17 -1.35 1.50
CA ASP A 38 -11.48 0.03 1.90
C ASP A 38 -11.66 0.21 3.41
N GLU A 39 -10.88 -0.51 4.20
CA GLU A 39 -10.95 -0.45 5.65
C GLU A 39 -10.48 0.89 6.19
N GLN A 40 -11.11 1.35 7.26
CA GLN A 40 -10.67 2.53 8.02
C GLN A 40 -9.58 2.13 9.00
N ILE A 41 -8.35 2.49 8.66
CA ILE A 41 -7.17 2.08 9.42
C ILE A 41 -6.84 3.13 10.49
N TYR A 42 -6.84 2.69 11.74
CA TYR A 42 -6.36 3.45 12.90
C TYR A 42 -5.17 2.74 13.52
N VAL A 43 -4.09 3.48 13.77
CA VAL A 43 -2.81 2.92 14.23
C VAL A 43 -2.70 3.13 15.73
N HIS A 44 -2.98 2.08 16.51
CA HIS A 44 -3.03 2.15 17.97
C HIS A 44 -1.71 2.61 18.60
N ASN A 45 -0.56 2.21 18.03
CA ASN A 45 0.77 2.57 18.51
C ASN A 45 1.31 3.90 17.95
N SER A 46 0.47 4.68 17.26
CA SER A 46 0.83 6.02 16.79
C SER A 46 0.64 7.05 17.92
N PHE A 47 1.41 8.14 17.89
CA PHE A 47 1.13 9.33 18.72
C PHE A 47 -0.23 9.98 18.39
N LEU A 48 -0.79 9.66 17.21
CA LEU A 48 -2.07 10.13 16.71
C LEU A 48 -3.00 8.94 16.38
N PRO A 49 -3.45 8.15 17.38
CA PRO A 49 -4.18 6.89 17.14
C PRO A 49 -5.60 7.10 16.59
N PHE A 50 -6.09 8.33 16.61
CA PHE A 50 -7.39 8.76 16.09
C PHE A 50 -7.32 9.29 14.65
N VAL A 51 -6.12 9.34 14.04
CA VAL A 51 -5.96 9.82 12.66
C VAL A 51 -6.08 8.65 11.69
N LEU A 52 -7.03 8.80 10.76
CA LEU A 52 -7.22 7.88 9.64
C LEU A 52 -5.97 7.81 8.77
N GLN A 53 -5.52 6.59 8.50
CA GLN A 53 -4.47 6.36 7.51
C GLN A 53 -5.06 6.35 6.09
N MET A 54 -4.17 6.24 5.10
CA MET A 54 -4.55 6.15 3.69
C MET A 54 -5.47 4.94 3.45
N GLY A 55 -6.65 5.21 2.87
CA GLY A 55 -7.62 4.18 2.48
C GLY A 55 -7.21 3.40 1.23
N ARG A 56 -8.19 2.94 0.46
CA ARG A 56 -7.93 2.26 -0.81
C ARG A 56 -7.13 3.15 -1.77
N ASN A 57 -6.02 2.63 -2.28
CA ASN A 57 -5.18 3.34 -3.25
C ASN A 57 -4.66 2.41 -4.33
N VAL A 58 -4.39 2.99 -5.50
CA VAL A 58 -3.81 2.30 -6.65
C VAL A 58 -2.60 3.10 -7.12
N THR A 59 -1.47 2.42 -7.31
CA THR A 59 -0.21 3.01 -7.74
C THR A 59 0.30 2.30 -8.99
N LEU A 60 0.68 3.11 -9.99
CA LEU A 60 1.37 2.68 -11.18
C LEU A 60 2.82 3.18 -11.11
N GLY A 61 3.78 2.29 -11.30
CA GLY A 61 5.21 2.59 -11.28
C GLY A 61 5.90 2.09 -12.54
N LEU A 62 6.91 2.83 -12.98
CA LEU A 62 7.86 2.42 -14.00
C LEU A 62 9.26 2.53 -13.40
N THR A 63 10.00 1.44 -13.39
CA THR A 63 11.41 1.41 -13.01
C THR A 63 12.23 1.05 -14.23
N THR A 64 13.27 1.81 -14.54
CA THR A 64 14.23 1.51 -15.60
C THR A 64 15.61 1.28 -15.00
N LYS A 65 16.38 0.37 -15.58
CA LYS A 65 17.80 0.16 -15.26
C LYS A 65 18.62 0.32 -16.54
N PHE A 66 19.71 1.05 -16.44
CA PHE A 66 20.61 1.44 -17.52
C PHE A 66 22.05 1.02 -17.22
#